data_AF-A0A417CQV6-F1
#
_entry.id   AF-A0A417CQV6-F1
#
_cell.length_a   1.000
_cell.length_b   1.000
_cell.length_c   1.000
_cell.angle_alpha   90.00
_cell.angle_beta   90.00
_cell.angle_gamma   90.00
#
_symmetry.space_group_name_H-M   'P 1'
#
loop_
_entity.id
_entity.type
_entity.pdbx_description
1 polymer ?
#
loop_
_entity_poly.entity_id
_entity_poly.type
_entity_poly.pdbx_seq_one_letter_code
_entity_poly.pdbx_strand_id
1 'polypeptide(L)'
;MYNNLDYIEQQISSNELIYIDTCSLLDVVRLNNFIDSAKIIFIKNGKKIIVHYSVLEELYKLRFSANDKKRNNASEALDIIFDNSDLFVIESNPDTEKDTECFADMKLLSTLFERRRNHKQLLISNDHALTSDAFNFNNLASVSGNRINVCYLNHFGKMNVCDCVKEKKKEINSNQTDIQIKATNTVEQEPKVIVEKEIIKEETSALKKYGIPALTFIFGGLLGGLGTYYLKENY
;
A
#
# COMPACT_ATOMS: atom_id res chain seq x y z
N MET A 1 -0.46 2.68 26.67
CA MET A 1 0.24 1.59 25.94
C MET A 1 -0.85 0.66 25.45
N TYR A 2 -1.12 0.61 24.15
CA TYR A 2 -2.15 -0.29 23.61
C TYR A 2 -1.73 -1.74 23.83
N ASN A 3 -2.65 -2.60 24.26
CA ASN A 3 -2.39 -4.03 24.35
C ASN A 3 -2.10 -4.56 22.93
N ASN A 4 -1.25 -5.58 22.79
CA ASN A 4 -0.94 -6.15 21.47
C ASN A 4 -2.19 -6.69 20.76
N LEU A 5 -3.15 -7.20 21.53
CA LEU A 5 -4.45 -7.64 21.01
C LEU A 5 -5.26 -6.48 20.42
N ASP A 6 -5.31 -5.33 21.09
CA ASP A 6 -5.99 -4.14 20.57
C ASP A 6 -5.34 -3.67 19.26
N TYR A 7 -4.01 -3.73 19.20
CA TYR A 7 -3.27 -3.39 17.98
C TYR A 7 -3.58 -4.36 16.83
N ILE A 8 -3.60 -5.66 17.11
CA ILE A 8 -4.00 -6.70 16.13
C ILE A 8 -5.43 -6.46 15.65
N GLU A 9 -6.39 -6.22 16.56
CA GLU A 9 -7.79 -5.95 16.21
C GLU A 9 -7.92 -4.68 15.36
N GLN A 10 -7.14 -3.63 15.65
CA GLN A 10 -7.09 -2.43 14.82
C GLN A 10 -6.54 -2.73 13.41
N GLN A 11 -5.45 -3.50 13.30
CA GLN A 11 -4.87 -3.85 12.00
C GLN A 11 -5.83 -4.73 11.19
N ILE A 12 -6.49 -5.71 11.81
CA ILE A 12 -7.41 -6.61 11.12
C ILE A 12 -8.68 -5.87 10.67
N SER A 13 -9.25 -5.01 11.53
CA SER A 13 -10.50 -4.30 11.20
C SER A 13 -10.32 -3.18 10.17
N SER A 14 -9.12 -2.61 10.06
CA SER A 14 -8.82 -1.53 9.11
C SER A 14 -8.36 -2.00 7.73
N ASN A 15 -8.10 -3.29 7.54
CA ASN A 15 -7.61 -3.84 6.27
C ASN A 15 -8.58 -4.89 5.70
N GLU A 16 -8.80 -4.82 4.39
CA GLU A 16 -9.69 -5.73 3.69
C GLU A 16 -9.01 -7.07 3.39
N LEU A 17 -7.78 -6.99 2.88
CA LEU A 17 -6.93 -8.12 2.54
C LEU A 17 -5.71 -8.16 3.46
N ILE A 18 -5.34 -9.34 3.93
CA ILE A 18 -4.24 -9.54 4.87
C ILE A 18 -3.35 -10.62 4.29
N TYR A 19 -2.14 -10.26 3.86
CA TYR A 19 -1.14 -11.15 3.29
C TYR A 19 -0.06 -11.49 4.32
N ILE A 20 0.56 -12.65 4.14
CA ILE A 20 1.74 -13.07 4.88
C ILE A 20 2.80 -13.59 3.90
N ASP A 21 4.07 -13.32 4.18
CA ASP A 21 5.19 -13.75 3.35
C ASP A 21 5.83 -15.07 3.84
N THR A 22 6.75 -15.60 3.02
CA THR A 22 7.51 -16.81 3.33
C THR A 22 8.39 -16.62 4.58
N CYS A 23 9.00 -15.45 4.76
CA CYS A 23 9.91 -15.18 5.88
C CYS A 23 9.20 -15.29 7.24
N SER A 24 8.00 -14.73 7.38
CA SER A 24 7.18 -14.84 8.58
C SER A 24 6.61 -16.25 8.78
N LEU A 25 6.31 -16.99 7.70
CA LEU A 25 5.81 -18.36 7.79
C LEU A 25 6.89 -19.37 8.24
N LEU A 26 8.15 -19.16 7.85
CA LEU A 26 9.25 -20.09 8.16
C LEU A 26 9.74 -20.04 9.62
N ASP A 27 9.40 -19.02 10.40
CA ASP A 27 9.67 -19.04 11.84
C ASP A 27 8.46 -19.63 12.58
N VAL A 28 8.43 -20.97 12.64
CA VAL A 28 7.27 -21.73 13.10
C VAL A 28 6.90 -21.43 14.55
N VAL A 29 7.89 -21.29 15.43
CA VAL A 29 7.64 -20.94 16.85
C VAL A 29 6.95 -19.58 16.94
N ARG A 30 7.43 -18.61 16.16
CA ARG A 30 6.85 -17.27 16.10
C ARG A 30 5.45 -17.28 15.49
N LEU A 31 5.25 -18.07 14.44
CA LEU A 31 3.98 -18.22 13.75
C LEU A 31 2.92 -18.82 14.69
N ASN A 32 3.24 -19.90 15.40
CA ASN A 32 2.31 -20.53 16.35
C ASN A 32 1.91 -19.56 17.47
N ASN A 33 2.87 -18.85 18.07
CA ASN A 33 2.59 -17.84 19.09
C ASN A 33 1.66 -16.72 18.57
N PHE A 34 1.83 -16.33 17.30
CA PHE A 34 0.94 -15.37 16.66
C PHE A 34 -0.47 -15.94 16.47
N ILE A 35 -0.59 -17.17 15.97
CA ILE A 35 -1.88 -17.85 15.77
C ILE A 35 -2.62 -17.98 17.09
N ASP A 36 -1.96 -18.46 18.15
CA ASP A 36 -2.55 -18.67 19.48
C ASP A 36 -3.21 -17.40 20.05
N SER A 37 -2.62 -16.24 19.76
CA SER A 37 -3.12 -14.96 20.26
C SER A 37 -4.09 -14.26 19.30
N ALA A 38 -3.89 -14.38 17.98
CA ALA A 38 -4.62 -13.60 16.98
C ALA A 38 -5.82 -14.32 16.38
N LYS A 39 -5.85 -15.67 16.38
CA LYS A 39 -6.84 -16.47 15.65
C LYS A 39 -8.29 -16.08 15.96
N ILE A 40 -8.62 -15.90 17.24
CA ILE A 40 -9.97 -15.50 17.68
C ILE A 40 -10.36 -14.13 17.10
N ILE A 41 -9.41 -13.20 16.98
CA ILE A 41 -9.66 -11.85 16.44
C ILE A 41 -9.96 -11.93 14.94
N PHE A 42 -9.24 -12.76 14.18
CA PHE A 42 -9.53 -13.01 12.77
C PHE A 42 -10.93 -13.59 12.56
N ILE A 43 -11.27 -14.65 13.31
CA ILE A 43 -12.58 -15.31 13.23
C ILE A 43 -13.71 -14.32 13.56
N LYS A 44 -13.58 -13.55 14.66
CA LYS A 44 -14.57 -12.55 15.07
C LYS A 44 -14.81 -11.48 13.99
N ASN A 45 -13.77 -11.10 13.26
CA ASN A 45 -13.86 -10.10 12.19
C ASN A 45 -14.23 -10.70 10.82
N GLY A 46 -14.45 -12.02 10.72
CA GLY A 46 -14.69 -12.70 9.45
C GLY A 46 -13.53 -12.53 8.46
N LYS A 47 -12.30 -12.43 8.97
CA LYS A 47 -11.08 -12.23 8.18
C LYS A 47 -10.23 -13.48 8.16
N LYS A 48 -9.47 -13.63 7.09
CA LYS A 48 -8.46 -14.68 6.92
C LYS A 48 -7.13 -14.08 6.46
N ILE A 49 -6.06 -14.80 6.74
CA ILE A 49 -4.72 -14.51 6.21
C ILE A 49 -4.60 -15.19 4.85
N ILE A 50 -4.30 -14.41 3.84
CA ILE A 50 -4.14 -14.85 2.46
C ILE A 50 -2.69 -15.30 2.27
N VAL A 51 -2.53 -16.57 1.93
CA VAL A 51 -1.26 -17.12 1.43
C VAL A 51 -1.30 -17.01 -0.08
N HIS A 52 -0.53 -16.06 -0.62
CA HIS A 52 -0.43 -15.87 -2.06
C HIS A 52 0.16 -17.12 -2.73
N TYR A 53 -0.27 -17.45 -3.96
CA TYR A 53 0.16 -18.69 -4.63
C TYR A 53 1.69 -18.80 -4.74
N SER A 54 2.39 -17.68 -5.01
CA SER A 54 3.85 -17.65 -5.11
C SER A 54 4.55 -17.94 -3.78
N VAL A 55 3.96 -17.54 -2.66
CA VAL A 55 4.46 -17.85 -1.30
C VAL A 55 4.29 -19.34 -1.02
N LEU A 56 3.14 -19.91 -1.40
CA LEU A 56 2.91 -21.35 -1.27
C LEU A 56 3.89 -22.17 -2.13
N GLU A 57 4.14 -21.76 -3.37
CA GLU A 57 5.14 -22.40 -4.24
C GLU A 57 6.56 -22.33 -3.66
N GLU A 58 6.94 -21.20 -3.05
CA GLU A 58 8.23 -21.07 -2.39
C GLU A 58 8.35 -22.02 -1.19
N LEU A 59 7.30 -22.12 -0.35
CA LEU A 59 7.28 -23.10 0.73
C LEU A 59 7.47 -24.52 0.19
N TYR A 60 6.74 -24.91 -0.86
CA TYR A 60 6.91 -26.23 -1.49
C TYR A 60 8.34 -26.46 -2.00
N LYS A 61 8.96 -25.46 -2.65
CA LYS A 61 10.37 -25.54 -3.08
C LYS A 61 11.30 -25.73 -1.88
N LEU A 62 11.08 -25.00 -0.79
CA LEU A 62 11.90 -25.06 0.41
C LEU A 62 11.82 -26.40 1.16
N ARG A 63 10.72 -27.15 1.03
CA ARG A 63 10.64 -28.53 1.55
C ARG A 63 11.65 -29.50 0.91
N PHE A 64 12.23 -29.14 -0.23
CA PHE A 64 13.28 -29.92 -0.88
C PHE A 64 14.66 -29.26 -0.74
N SER A 65 14.78 -28.25 0.13
CA SER A 65 16.06 -27.58 0.40
C SER A 65 17.08 -28.55 1.02
N ALA A 66 18.34 -28.41 0.61
CA ALA A 66 19.47 -29.08 1.24
C ALA A 66 19.69 -28.63 2.70
N ASN A 67 19.15 -27.47 3.11
CA ASN A 67 19.22 -27.00 4.48
C ASN A 67 18.10 -27.62 5.32
N ASP A 68 18.46 -28.48 6.27
CA ASP A 68 17.53 -29.20 7.14
C ASP A 68 16.58 -28.27 7.90
N LYS A 69 17.09 -27.16 8.44
CA LYS A 69 16.26 -26.19 9.16
C LYS A 69 15.22 -25.57 8.25
N LYS A 70 15.60 -25.12 7.05
CA LYS A 70 14.66 -24.54 6.08
C LYS A 70 13.62 -25.57 5.63
N ARG A 71 14.06 -26.81 5.37
CA ARG A 71 13.21 -27.91 4.94
C ARG A 71 12.17 -28.30 5.99
N ASN A 72 12.60 -28.45 7.25
CA ASN A 72 11.72 -28.80 8.36
C ASN A 72 10.72 -27.67 8.62
N ASN A 73 11.20 -26.42 8.71
CA ASN A 73 10.35 -25.25 8.91
C ASN A 73 9.33 -25.06 7.79
N ALA A 74 9.72 -25.29 6.52
CA ALA A 74 8.79 -25.18 5.40
C ALA A 74 7.70 -26.27 5.42
N SER A 75 8.06 -27.49 5.83
CA SER A 75 7.09 -28.58 5.97
C SER A 75 6.10 -28.30 7.10
N GLU A 76 6.60 -27.87 8.26
CA GLU A 76 5.76 -27.54 9.41
C GLU A 76 4.89 -26.29 9.16
N ALA A 77 5.40 -25.28 8.46
CA ALA A 77 4.61 -24.12 8.06
C ALA A 77 3.43 -24.50 7.15
N LEU A 78 3.61 -25.46 6.24
CA LEU A 78 2.53 -25.97 5.40
C LEU A 78 1.49 -26.73 6.24
N ASP A 79 1.93 -27.58 7.15
CA ASP A 79 1.03 -28.30 8.07
C ASP A 79 0.19 -27.29 8.87
N ILE A 80 0.81 -26.24 9.42
CA ILE A 80 0.12 -25.16 10.14
C ILE A 80 -0.93 -24.46 9.26
N ILE A 81 -0.58 -24.12 8.01
CA ILE A 81 -1.52 -23.47 7.08
C ILE A 81 -2.74 -24.36 6.82
N PHE A 82 -2.52 -25.66 6.57
CA PHE A 82 -3.61 -26.59 6.26
C PHE A 82 -4.47 -26.93 7.49
N ASP A 83 -3.85 -27.09 8.65
CA ASP A 83 -4.55 -27.38 9.92
C ASP A 83 -5.36 -26.18 10.42
N ASN A 84 -5.03 -24.97 9.97
CA ASN A 84 -5.72 -23.73 10.32
C ASN A 84 -6.49 -23.12 9.14
N SER A 85 -7.24 -23.95 8.40
CA SER A 85 -8.06 -23.51 7.25
C SER A 85 -9.16 -22.50 7.58
N ASP A 86 -9.51 -22.32 8.86
CA ASP A 86 -10.40 -21.28 9.35
C ASP A 86 -9.70 -19.91 9.45
N LEU A 87 -8.37 -19.90 9.61
CA LEU A 87 -7.54 -18.70 9.67
C LEU A 87 -6.89 -18.36 8.31
N PHE A 88 -6.43 -19.37 7.56
CA PHE A 88 -5.74 -19.18 6.29
C PHE A 88 -6.65 -19.43 5.09
N VAL A 89 -6.39 -18.70 4.02
CA VAL A 89 -6.94 -18.96 2.69
C VAL A 89 -5.82 -18.93 1.67
N ILE A 90 -5.77 -19.96 0.81
CA ILE A 90 -4.78 -20.06 -0.25
C ILE A 90 -5.35 -19.39 -1.50
N GLU A 91 -4.61 -18.42 -2.02
CA GLU A 91 -4.93 -17.79 -3.28
C GLU A 91 -4.52 -18.71 -4.44
N SER A 92 -5.41 -18.85 -5.43
CA SER A 92 -5.12 -19.64 -6.63
C SER A 92 -4.21 -18.87 -7.58
N ASN A 93 -3.31 -19.58 -8.28
CA ASN A 93 -2.52 -18.99 -9.34
C ASN A 93 -3.43 -18.66 -10.54
N PRO A 94 -3.56 -17.39 -10.97
CA PRO A 94 -4.35 -17.03 -12.14
C PRO A 94 -3.72 -17.54 -13.45
N ASP A 95 -2.41 -17.77 -13.47
CA ASP A 95 -1.65 -18.19 -14.64
C ASP A 95 -1.30 -19.67 -14.52
N THR A 96 -1.98 -20.53 -15.28
CA THR A 96 -1.66 -21.98 -15.34
C THR A 96 -0.42 -22.30 -16.18
N GLU A 97 0.14 -21.29 -16.87
CA GLU A 97 1.35 -21.45 -17.66
C GLU A 97 2.57 -21.44 -16.73
N LYS A 98 3.55 -22.30 -17.04
CA LYS A 98 4.77 -22.48 -16.25
C LYS A 98 5.53 -21.17 -16.18
N ASP A 99 5.26 -20.37 -15.17
CA ASP A 99 6.04 -19.20 -14.83
C ASP A 99 7.37 -19.71 -14.26
N THR A 100 8.36 -19.86 -15.14
CA THR A 100 9.53 -20.71 -14.88
C THR A 100 10.44 -20.17 -13.78
N GLU A 101 10.41 -18.87 -13.50
CA GLU A 101 11.36 -18.25 -12.56
C GLU A 101 10.80 -16.95 -11.95
N CYS A 102 9.68 -17.02 -11.22
CA CYS A 102 9.20 -15.84 -10.50
C CYS A 102 9.38 -15.96 -8.99
N PHE A 103 10.18 -15.06 -8.40
CA PHE A 103 10.41 -14.96 -6.96
C PHE A 103 9.10 -14.57 -6.25
N ALA A 104 8.86 -15.15 -5.07
CA ALA A 104 7.63 -14.94 -4.31
C ALA A 104 7.38 -13.45 -4.02
N ASP A 105 8.42 -12.75 -3.60
CA ASP A 105 8.42 -11.32 -3.28
C ASP A 105 7.93 -10.47 -4.45
N MET A 106 8.43 -10.72 -5.67
CA MET A 106 8.05 -9.93 -6.84
C MET A 106 6.56 -10.09 -7.17
N LYS A 107 6.06 -11.33 -7.18
CA LYS A 107 4.63 -11.59 -7.45
C LYS A 107 3.73 -11.03 -6.35
N LEU A 108 4.15 -11.15 -5.09
CA LEU A 108 3.41 -10.61 -3.96
C LEU A 108 3.37 -9.09 -4.01
N LEU A 109 4.50 -8.41 -4.30
CA LEU A 109 4.55 -6.97 -4.47
C LEU A 109 3.70 -6.48 -5.64
N SER A 110 3.71 -7.16 -6.79
CA SER A 110 2.83 -6.82 -7.92
C SER A 110 1.37 -6.90 -7.50
N THR A 111 0.99 -7.99 -6.83
CA THR A 111 -0.37 -8.19 -6.33
C THR A 111 -0.78 -7.10 -5.35
N LEU A 112 0.08 -6.75 -4.38
CA LEU A 112 -0.17 -5.65 -3.45
C LEU A 112 -0.33 -4.32 -4.19
N PHE A 113 0.53 -4.04 -5.17
CA PHE A 113 0.48 -2.82 -5.96
C PHE A 113 -0.76 -2.71 -6.86
N GLU A 114 -1.24 -3.82 -7.41
CA GLU A 114 -2.43 -3.83 -8.25
C GLU A 114 -3.71 -3.69 -7.41
N ARG A 115 -3.81 -4.49 -6.34
CA ARG A 115 -5.01 -4.55 -5.49
C ARG A 115 -5.21 -3.33 -4.62
N ARG A 116 -4.16 -2.54 -4.34
CA ARG A 116 -4.31 -1.30 -3.56
C ARG A 116 -5.23 -0.29 -4.23
N ARG A 117 -5.47 -0.40 -5.55
CA ARG A 117 -6.46 0.47 -6.22
C ARG A 117 -7.85 0.35 -5.59
N ASN A 118 -8.21 -0.85 -5.14
CA ASN A 118 -9.56 -1.15 -4.68
C ASN A 118 -9.63 -1.51 -3.19
N HIS A 119 -8.54 -2.04 -2.62
CA HIS A 119 -8.56 -2.58 -1.27
C HIS A 119 -7.50 -1.97 -0.36
N LYS A 120 -7.85 -1.72 0.91
CA LYS A 120 -6.86 -1.53 1.98
C LYS A 120 -6.23 -2.88 2.33
N GLN A 121 -4.92 -2.91 2.47
CA GLN A 121 -4.19 -4.17 2.59
C GLN A 121 -3.20 -4.12 3.74
N LEU A 122 -3.00 -5.27 4.39
CA LEU A 122 -1.95 -5.50 5.36
C LEU A 122 -0.98 -6.55 4.81
N LEU A 123 0.31 -6.28 4.86
CA LEU A 123 1.35 -7.29 4.71
C LEU A 123 1.99 -7.58 6.07
N ILE A 124 1.97 -8.86 6.47
CA ILE A 124 2.72 -9.38 7.62
C ILE A 124 4.00 -10.01 7.07
N SER A 125 5.15 -9.42 7.39
CA SER A 125 6.43 -9.90 6.91
C SER A 125 7.55 -9.54 7.87
N ASN A 126 8.51 -10.45 8.00
CA ASN A 126 9.76 -10.23 8.72
C ASN A 126 10.93 -9.84 7.80
N ASP A 127 10.68 -9.72 6.50
CA ASP A 127 11.63 -9.19 5.53
C ASP A 127 11.53 -7.64 5.49
N HIS A 128 12.63 -7.00 5.87
CA HIS A 128 12.71 -5.54 5.92
C HIS A 128 12.69 -4.89 4.53
N ALA A 129 13.26 -5.53 3.52
CA ALA A 129 13.25 -5.01 2.16
C ALA A 129 11.83 -5.09 1.58
N LEU A 130 11.19 -6.26 1.70
CA LEU A 130 9.82 -6.48 1.22
C LEU A 130 8.82 -5.51 1.87
N THR A 131 8.89 -5.35 3.20
CA THR A 131 8.01 -4.41 3.92
C THR A 131 8.29 -2.95 3.59
N SER A 132 9.54 -2.59 3.32
CA SER A 132 9.91 -1.24 2.86
C SER A 132 9.31 -0.95 1.49
N ASP A 133 9.50 -1.87 0.52
CA ASP A 133 9.01 -1.71 -0.84
C ASP A 133 7.48 -1.64 -0.90
N ALA A 134 6.80 -2.54 -0.19
CA ALA A 134 5.34 -2.52 -0.07
C ALA A 134 4.82 -1.23 0.56
N PHE A 135 5.50 -0.72 1.59
CA PHE A 135 5.12 0.54 2.23
C PHE A 135 5.38 1.76 1.32
N ASN A 136 6.42 1.72 0.50
CA ASN A 136 6.79 2.80 -0.43
C ASN A 136 5.76 3.01 -1.53
N PHE A 137 4.94 2.01 -1.88
CA PHE A 137 3.80 2.19 -2.78
C PHE A 137 2.80 3.26 -2.30
N ASN A 138 2.76 3.55 -0.99
CA ASN A 138 1.93 4.62 -0.44
C ASN A 138 2.41 6.03 -0.80
N ASN A 139 3.65 6.16 -1.28
CA ASN A 139 4.30 7.45 -1.55
C ASN A 139 4.39 7.76 -3.06
N LEU A 140 3.75 6.96 -3.91
CA LEU A 140 3.77 7.15 -5.36
C LEU A 140 2.85 8.30 -5.77
N ALA A 141 3.43 9.39 -6.25
CA ALA A 141 2.67 10.58 -6.69
C ALA A 141 1.84 10.32 -7.95
N SER A 142 2.30 9.43 -8.84
CA SER A 142 1.67 9.17 -10.13
C SER A 142 0.53 8.15 -10.06
N VAL A 143 0.34 7.46 -8.94
CA VAL A 143 -0.64 6.36 -8.81
C VAL A 143 -1.41 6.47 -7.50
N SER A 144 -2.67 6.85 -7.61
CA SER A 144 -3.61 6.82 -6.49
C SER A 144 -3.97 5.38 -6.10
N GLY A 145 -4.25 5.18 -4.83
CA GLY A 145 -4.66 3.89 -4.30
C GLY A 145 -4.78 3.92 -2.79
N ASN A 146 -5.46 2.92 -2.24
CA ASN A 146 -5.54 2.69 -0.81
C ASN A 146 -4.16 2.43 -0.20
N ARG A 147 -4.13 2.59 1.12
CA ARG A 147 -2.94 2.38 1.92
C ARG A 147 -2.62 0.90 2.05
N ILE A 148 -1.34 0.57 1.91
CA ILE A 148 -0.77 -0.71 2.31
C ILE A 148 -0.13 -0.52 3.69
N ASN A 149 -0.65 -1.21 4.69
CA ASN A 149 -0.06 -1.31 6.00
C ASN A 149 0.94 -2.47 6.04
N VAL A 150 1.98 -2.34 6.86
CA VAL A 150 3.01 -3.36 7.02
C VAL A 150 3.25 -3.60 8.50
N CYS A 151 3.33 -4.87 8.88
CA CYS A 151 3.62 -5.32 10.24
C CYS A 151 4.64 -6.46 10.20
N TYR A 152 5.39 -6.62 11.29
CA TYR A 152 6.26 -7.77 11.51
C TYR A 152 5.88 -8.48 12.81
N LEU A 153 6.24 -9.75 12.91
CA LEU A 153 6.11 -10.51 14.15
C LEU A 153 7.44 -10.41 14.92
N ASN A 154 7.41 -10.03 16.19
CA ASN A 154 8.62 -10.09 17.03
C ASN A 154 8.91 -11.53 17.49
N HIS A 155 9.99 -11.75 18.24
CA HIS A 155 10.37 -13.08 18.68
C HIS A 155 9.36 -13.80 19.61
N PHE A 156 8.37 -13.07 20.15
CA PHE A 156 7.27 -13.62 20.95
C PHE A 156 6.00 -13.87 20.12
N GLY A 157 6.03 -13.72 18.79
CA GLY A 157 4.83 -13.81 17.93
C GLY A 157 3.90 -12.59 18.02
N LYS A 158 4.30 -11.51 18.69
CA LYS A 158 3.49 -10.29 18.79
C LYS A 158 3.64 -9.44 17.53
N MET A 159 2.51 -8.97 17.00
CA MET A 159 2.49 -8.08 15.83
C MET A 159 2.96 -6.67 16.19
N ASN A 160 3.88 -6.10 15.42
CA ASN A 160 4.42 -4.77 15.63
C ASN A 160 4.50 -3.98 14.31
N VAL A 161 4.46 -2.66 14.44
CA VAL A 161 4.64 -1.75 13.30
C VAL A 161 6.08 -1.80 12.79
N CYS A 162 6.28 -1.95 11.46
CA CYS A 162 7.60 -2.00 10.85
C CYS A 162 8.38 -0.69 11.01
N ASP A 163 9.71 -0.78 10.97
CA ASP A 163 10.60 0.36 11.20
C ASP A 163 10.48 1.43 10.10
N CYS A 164 10.28 1.05 8.84
CA CYS A 164 10.01 1.98 7.74
C CYS A 164 8.83 2.92 8.01
N VAL A 165 7.81 2.45 8.74
CA VAL A 165 6.65 3.27 9.14
C VAL A 165 7.03 4.21 10.29
N LYS A 166 7.87 3.77 11.24
CA LYS A 166 8.33 4.59 12.36
C LYS A 166 9.24 5.70 11.87
N GLU A 167 10.17 5.39 10.96
CA GLU A 167 11.07 6.35 10.32
C GLU A 167 10.29 7.42 9.58
N LYS A 168 9.29 7.03 8.78
CA LYS A 168 8.45 8.00 8.08
C LYS A 168 7.69 8.93 9.02
N LYS A 169 7.18 8.41 10.15
CA LYS A 169 6.54 9.24 11.18
C LYS A 169 7.52 10.25 11.79
N LYS A 170 8.77 9.85 12.01
CA LYS A 170 9.82 10.76 12.52
C LYS A 170 10.13 11.86 11.50
N GLU A 171 10.29 11.53 10.22
CA GLU A 171 10.52 12.53 9.16
C GLU A 171 9.40 13.56 9.06
N ILE A 172 8.13 13.12 9.14
CA ILE A 172 6.98 14.02 9.09
C ILE A 172 7.00 14.95 10.32
N ASN A 173 7.26 14.40 11.50
CA ASN A 173 7.29 15.17 12.74
C ASN A 173 8.44 16.18 12.74
N SER A 174 9.64 15.79 12.29
CA SER A 174 10.80 16.70 12.21
C SER A 174 10.52 17.87 11.26
N ASN A 175 9.96 17.59 10.09
CA ASN A 175 9.59 18.61 9.11
C ASN A 175 8.50 19.56 9.63
N GLN A 176 7.57 19.08 10.46
CA GLN A 176 6.55 19.91 11.11
C GLN A 176 7.16 20.84 12.17
N THR A 177 8.13 20.36 12.97
CA THR A 177 8.89 21.23 13.91
C THR A 177 9.68 22.31 13.18
N ASP A 178 10.31 22.00 12.04
CA ASP A 178 11.09 22.99 11.27
C ASP A 178 10.20 24.08 10.64
N ILE A 179 8.98 23.73 10.22
CA ILE A 179 7.98 24.70 9.73
C ILE A 179 7.50 25.60 10.89
N GLN A 180 7.28 25.04 12.09
CA GLN A 180 6.88 25.84 13.25
C GLN A 180 8.00 26.77 13.75
N ILE A 181 9.27 26.35 13.71
CA ILE A 181 10.41 27.22 14.05
C ILE A 181 10.54 28.37 13.05
N LYS A 182 10.34 28.12 11.75
CA LYS A 182 10.34 29.20 10.73
C LYS A 182 9.19 30.18 10.89
N ALA A 183 7.98 29.69 11.19
CA ALA A 183 6.81 30.55 11.41
C ALA A 183 6.92 31.39 12.70
N THR A 184 7.58 30.87 13.74
CA THR A 184 7.79 31.60 15.00
C THR A 184 8.84 32.72 14.84
N ASN A 185 9.80 32.55 13.93
CA ASN A 185 10.84 33.55 13.65
C ASN A 185 10.41 34.66 12.66
N THR A 186 9.14 34.71 12.23
CA THR A 186 8.63 35.75 11.30
C THR A 186 7.65 36.75 11.92
N VAL A 187 7.47 36.76 13.25
CA VAL A 187 6.63 37.76 13.92
C VAL A 187 7.47 38.61 14.85
N GLU A 188 8.17 39.58 14.28
CA GLU A 188 8.48 40.86 14.94
C GLU A 188 8.87 41.88 13.87
N GLN A 189 7.90 42.66 13.41
CA GLN A 189 7.98 44.12 13.21
C GLN A 189 6.66 44.63 12.63
N GLU A 190 5.89 45.33 13.47
CA GLU A 190 4.69 46.08 13.09
C GLU A 190 5.02 47.25 12.14
N PRO A 191 4.12 47.60 11.21
CA PRO A 191 4.35 48.65 10.23
C PRO A 191 4.12 50.05 10.82
N LYS A 192 5.11 50.94 10.69
CA LYS A 192 4.91 52.40 10.83
C LYS A 192 4.29 52.96 9.56
N VAL A 193 3.06 53.44 9.69
CA VAL A 193 2.36 54.26 8.69
C VAL A 193 3.03 55.63 8.59
N ILE A 194 3.45 56.02 7.40
CA ILE A 194 3.68 57.42 7.01
C ILE A 194 2.95 57.64 5.69
N VAL A 195 2.02 58.59 5.68
CA VAL A 195 1.27 59.06 4.51
C VAL A 195 1.88 60.40 4.10
N GLU A 196 2.30 60.55 2.85
CA GLU A 196 2.33 61.86 2.18
C GLU A 196 2.15 61.72 0.65
N LYS A 197 1.41 62.69 0.08
CA LYS A 197 0.84 62.79 -1.28
C LYS A 197 1.94 63.12 -2.33
N GLU A 198 1.83 62.86 -3.65
CA GLU A 198 1.01 63.61 -4.62
C GLU A 198 1.15 63.03 -6.06
N ILE A 199 0.00 62.87 -6.76
CA ILE A 199 -0.37 63.30 -8.14
C ILE A 199 0.49 62.93 -9.41
N ILE A 200 -0.14 62.07 -10.27
CA ILE A 200 -0.28 62.06 -11.76
C ILE A 200 0.97 61.79 -12.68
N LYS A 201 0.96 60.73 -13.52
CA LYS A 201 0.56 60.70 -14.97
C LYS A 201 1.02 59.46 -15.77
N GLU A 202 0.09 58.98 -16.61
CA GLU A 202 0.21 58.41 -17.97
C GLU A 202 0.89 57.06 -18.30
N GLU A 203 0.25 56.44 -19.30
CA GLU A 203 0.40 55.14 -19.93
C GLU A 203 1.79 54.86 -20.52
N THR A 204 2.18 53.58 -20.61
CA THR A 204 2.21 52.82 -21.88
C THR A 204 3.06 51.54 -21.79
N SER A 205 2.53 50.52 -22.48
CA SER A 205 3.25 49.53 -23.28
C SER A 205 3.76 48.21 -22.68
N ALA A 206 3.46 47.16 -23.47
CA ALA A 206 4.18 45.91 -23.64
C ALA A 206 3.89 44.73 -22.69
N LEU A 207 2.64 44.24 -22.72
CA LEU A 207 2.36 42.82 -22.51
C LEU A 207 2.72 42.01 -23.77
N LYS A 208 3.89 41.37 -23.75
CA LYS A 208 4.21 40.08 -24.40
C LYS A 208 5.00 39.31 -23.34
N LYS A 209 4.70 38.05 -23.01
CA LYS A 209 4.81 36.92 -23.93
C LYS A 209 4.33 35.64 -23.22
N TYR A 210 3.60 34.80 -23.97
CA TYR A 210 3.19 33.40 -23.70
C TYR A 210 2.05 33.24 -22.66
N GLY A 211 0.86 32.73 -22.97
CA GLY A 211 0.40 31.94 -24.11
C GLY A 211 -0.36 30.71 -23.60
N ILE A 212 -1.56 30.90 -23.04
CA ILE A 212 -2.46 29.83 -22.61
C ILE A 212 -3.63 29.78 -23.61
N PRO A 213 -3.87 28.67 -24.33
CA PRO A 213 -5.15 28.50 -25.00
C PRO A 213 -6.14 27.84 -24.02
N ALA A 214 -6.98 28.67 -23.41
CA ALA A 214 -8.26 28.25 -22.88
C ALA A 214 -9.28 28.29 -24.03
N LEU A 215 -9.75 27.11 -24.47
CA LEU A 215 -10.89 27.01 -25.39
C LEU A 215 -12.08 26.41 -24.64
N THR A 216 -12.87 27.33 -24.08
CA THR A 216 -14.28 27.16 -23.76
C THR A 216 -15.08 26.97 -25.04
N PHE A 217 -15.90 25.92 -25.11
CA PHE A 217 -17.00 25.83 -26.07
C PHE A 217 -18.27 25.37 -25.34
N ILE A 218 -19.22 26.29 -25.18
CA ILE A 218 -20.63 26.01 -24.92
C ILE A 218 -21.42 26.85 -25.92
N PHE A 219 -22.17 26.22 -26.84
CA PHE A 219 -23.63 26.33 -27.03
C PHE A 219 -24.10 25.90 -28.43
N GLY A 220 -25.23 25.15 -28.43
CA GLY A 220 -26.20 25.02 -29.53
C GLY A 220 -26.00 23.83 -30.47
N GLY A 221 -26.98 22.97 -30.78
CA GLY A 221 -28.40 22.90 -30.48
C GLY A 221 -29.07 21.88 -31.44
N LEU A 222 -30.26 21.40 -31.05
CA LEU A 222 -31.34 20.84 -31.89
C LEU A 222 -31.16 19.49 -32.64
N LEU A 223 -31.88 18.49 -32.12
CA LEU A 223 -32.87 17.60 -32.77
C LEU A 223 -32.93 17.52 -34.31
N GLY A 224 -32.97 16.27 -34.80
CA GLY A 224 -33.39 15.84 -36.15
C GLY A 224 -32.37 14.84 -36.71
N GLY A 225 -32.64 13.59 -37.05
CA GLY A 225 -33.84 12.98 -37.60
C GLY A 225 -33.44 12.31 -38.92
N LEU A 226 -33.63 10.99 -39.02
CA LEU A 226 -33.66 10.14 -40.23
C LEU A 226 -32.36 9.90 -41.02
N GLY A 227 -32.11 8.63 -41.34
CA GLY A 227 -31.16 8.26 -42.40
C GLY A 227 -30.57 6.86 -42.35
N THR A 228 -31.41 5.81 -42.27
CA THR A 228 -31.01 4.46 -42.66
C THR A 228 -30.64 4.42 -44.15
N TYR A 229 -29.46 3.91 -44.52
CA TYR A 229 -29.30 3.18 -45.78
C TYR A 229 -28.29 2.03 -45.62
N TYR A 230 -28.82 0.83 -45.80
CA TYR A 230 -28.12 -0.41 -46.11
C TYR A 230 -27.54 -0.36 -47.53
N LEU A 231 -26.50 -1.17 -47.74
CA LEU A 231 -26.02 -1.88 -48.95
C LEU A 231 -24.50 -1.68 -49.12
N LYS A 232 -23.69 -2.59 -49.64
CA LYS A 232 -23.64 -4.06 -49.82
C LYS A 232 -22.38 -4.27 -50.67
N GLU A 233 -21.48 -5.13 -50.19
CA GLU A 233 -20.48 -5.96 -50.90
C GLU A 233 -19.50 -5.38 -51.95
N ASN A 234 -18.33 -6.05 -51.93
CA ASN A 234 -17.33 -6.29 -52.99
C ASN A 234 -16.37 -5.13 -53.31
N TYR A 235 -15.11 -5.24 -52.87
CA TYR A 235 -14.05 -5.98 -53.57
C TYR A 235 -12.99 -6.46 -52.58
#